data_AF-A0AAV1SJ74-F1
#
_entry.id   AF-A0AAV1SJ74-F1
#
_cell.length_a   1.000
_cell.length_b   1.000
_cell.length_c   1.000
_cell.angle_alpha   90.00
_cell.angle_beta   90.00
_cell.angle_gamma   90.00
#
_symmetry.space_group_name_H-M   'P 1'
#
loop_
_entity.id
_entity.type
_entity.pdbx_description
1 polymer ?
#
loop_
_entity_poly.entity_id
_entity_poly.type
_entity_poly.pdbx_seq_one_letter_code
_entity_poly.pdbx_strand_id
1 'polypeptide(L)'
;MADNNNNSASGSSNENPDHDSETNPILKEDGSLSTIVRRFQDSISSGKTHKFWESQPVGQFKDIGDSSLPEGPIEPPTPLSEVKQEPYNLPSQYEWTTCDMEADETCNEVYNLLKNNYVEDDENMFRFNYSQEFLAWALRPLVIIEAGTLGFVPKLRRSLLLL
;
A
#
# COMPACT_ATOMS: atom_id res chain seq x y z
N MET A 1 65.82 -22.68 22.69
CA MET A 1 65.18 -23.88 23.25
C MET A 1 63.83 -24.03 22.57
N ALA A 2 63.66 -25.13 21.82
CA ALA A 2 62.48 -25.58 21.04
C ALA A 2 62.10 -24.67 19.84
N ASP A 3 62.40 -24.97 18.57
CA ASP A 3 62.14 -26.14 17.68
C ASP A 3 60.70 -26.18 17.12
N ASN A 4 60.57 -25.92 15.82
CA ASN A 4 60.02 -26.84 14.79
C ASN A 4 59.70 -26.07 13.50
N ASN A 5 60.41 -26.30 12.37
CA ASN A 5 60.30 -27.42 11.41
C ASN A 5 59.01 -27.34 10.57
N ASN A 6 58.96 -27.45 9.24
CA ASN A 6 59.88 -27.77 8.14
C ASN A 6 59.27 -27.16 6.85
N ASN A 7 60.01 -26.51 5.94
CA ASN A 7 60.86 -27.07 4.86
C ASN A 7 60.11 -28.12 4.00
N SER A 8 60.04 -28.07 2.66
CA SER A 8 60.98 -27.53 1.66
C SER A 8 60.38 -27.51 0.23
N ALA A 9 60.89 -26.59 -0.58
CA ALA A 9 61.38 -26.75 -1.98
C ALA A 9 60.40 -27.13 -3.12
N SER A 10 60.59 -26.75 -4.39
CA SER A 10 61.43 -25.77 -5.11
C SER A 10 61.10 -25.94 -6.61
N GLY A 11 60.95 -24.85 -7.37
CA GLY A 11 61.18 -24.65 -8.83
C GLY A 11 60.54 -25.62 -9.86
N SER A 12 60.41 -25.33 -11.16
CA SER A 12 60.74 -24.19 -12.01
C SER A 12 60.18 -24.46 -13.43
N SER A 13 59.73 -23.39 -14.13
CA SER A 13 59.77 -23.12 -15.59
C SER A 13 58.95 -23.91 -16.66
N ASN A 14 58.02 -23.17 -17.28
CA ASN A 14 57.80 -22.82 -18.71
C ASN A 14 57.40 -23.82 -19.85
N GLU A 15 56.36 -23.35 -20.58
CA GLU A 15 56.05 -23.36 -22.04
C GLU A 15 54.97 -24.31 -22.65
N ASN A 16 54.09 -23.65 -23.46
CA ASN A 16 52.77 -23.90 -24.11
C ASN A 16 52.76 -24.92 -25.30
N PRO A 17 51.67 -25.13 -26.12
CA PRO A 17 50.30 -24.53 -26.18
C PRO A 17 49.12 -25.55 -26.35
N ASP A 18 47.86 -25.13 -26.17
CA ASP A 18 46.86 -25.10 -27.25
C ASP A 18 45.47 -24.65 -26.79
N HIS A 19 44.81 -24.02 -27.75
CA HIS A 19 43.71 -23.08 -27.69
C HIS A 19 42.35 -23.78 -27.69
N ASP A 20 41.50 -23.55 -26.68
CA ASP A 20 40.06 -23.80 -26.77
C ASP A 20 39.24 -22.65 -26.17
N SER A 21 38.85 -21.75 -27.09
CA SER A 21 37.60 -21.00 -27.15
C SER A 21 36.91 -20.62 -25.83
N GLU A 22 37.22 -19.41 -25.36
CA GLU A 22 36.24 -18.56 -24.70
C GLU A 22 35.11 -18.21 -25.66
N THR A 23 33.91 -18.73 -25.41
CA THR A 23 32.68 -18.01 -25.73
C THR A 23 31.73 -18.18 -24.56
N ASN A 24 31.86 -17.30 -23.56
CA ASN A 24 30.74 -16.97 -22.70
C ASN A 24 29.76 -16.14 -23.54
N PRO A 25 28.56 -16.63 -23.88
CA PRO A 25 27.57 -15.75 -24.47
C PRO A 25 27.11 -14.82 -23.35
N ILE A 26 27.38 -13.53 -23.54
CA ILE A 26 26.71 -12.43 -22.85
C ILE A 26 25.21 -12.71 -22.94
N LEU A 27 24.63 -13.16 -21.84
CA LEU A 27 23.18 -13.25 -21.67
C LEU A 27 22.69 -11.81 -21.70
N LYS A 28 22.11 -11.43 -22.83
CA LYS A 28 21.30 -10.22 -22.96
C LYS A 28 20.08 -10.43 -22.08
N GLU A 29 20.19 -10.04 -20.81
CA GLU A 29 19.06 -9.87 -19.92
C GLU A 29 18.24 -8.69 -20.44
N ASP A 30 17.36 -8.96 -21.41
CA ASP A 30 16.20 -8.12 -21.64
C ASP A 30 15.19 -8.39 -20.53
N GLY A 31 15.55 -7.97 -19.33
CA GLY A 31 14.63 -7.76 -18.22
C GLY A 31 13.81 -6.51 -18.49
N SER A 32 13.07 -6.50 -19.60
CA SER A 32 12.12 -5.42 -19.89
C SER A 32 11.23 -5.22 -18.66
N LEU A 33 11.09 -3.97 -18.22
CA LEU A 33 10.17 -3.57 -17.14
C LEU A 33 8.80 -4.22 -17.32
N SER A 34 8.35 -4.40 -18.56
CA SER A 34 7.11 -5.10 -18.91
C SER A 34 7.04 -6.54 -18.39
N THR A 35 8.14 -7.31 -18.43
CA THR A 35 8.22 -8.69 -17.94
C THR A 35 8.19 -8.73 -16.41
N ILE A 36 8.82 -7.76 -15.75
CA ILE A 36 8.81 -7.65 -14.28
C ILE A 36 7.41 -7.24 -13.79
N VAL A 37 6.81 -6.24 -14.43
CA VAL A 37 5.42 -5.80 -14.17
C VAL A 37 4.45 -6.96 -14.39
N ARG A 38 4.60 -7.73 -15.47
CA ARG A 38 3.73 -8.88 -15.75
C ARG A 38 3.87 -10.00 -14.71
N ARG A 39 5.07 -10.31 -14.23
CA ARG A 39 5.24 -11.30 -13.15
C ARG A 39 4.63 -10.86 -11.81
N PHE A 40 4.69 -9.57 -11.51
CA PHE A 40 3.99 -8.98 -10.35
C PHE A 40 2.47 -8.97 -10.56
N GLN A 41 2.01 -8.75 -11.79
CA GLN A 41 0.60 -8.85 -12.18
C GLN A 41 0.04 -10.25 -11.94
N ASP A 42 0.78 -11.27 -12.40
CA ASP A 42 0.37 -12.66 -12.32
C ASP A 42 0.30 -13.15 -10.86
N SER A 43 1.19 -12.64 -9.99
CA SER A 43 1.16 -12.96 -8.56
C SER A 43 0.00 -12.31 -7.80
N ILE A 44 -0.47 -11.14 -8.23
CA ILE A 44 -1.67 -10.47 -7.67
C ILE A 44 -2.97 -11.02 -8.25
N SER A 45 -2.98 -11.42 -9.54
CA SER A 45 -4.17 -11.89 -10.27
C SER A 45 -4.52 -13.36 -10.00
N SER A 46 -3.78 -14.02 -9.09
CA SER A 46 -3.97 -15.43 -8.74
C SER A 46 -5.25 -15.64 -7.90
N GLY A 47 -6.41 -15.66 -8.57
CA GLY A 47 -7.63 -16.38 -8.14
C GLY A 47 -8.46 -15.82 -6.98
N LYS A 48 -8.17 -14.61 -6.49
CA LYS A 48 -8.95 -13.99 -5.41
C LYS A 48 -10.08 -13.14 -5.99
N THR A 49 -11.33 -13.48 -5.66
CA THR A 49 -12.49 -12.64 -5.95
C THR A 49 -12.66 -11.59 -4.85
N HIS A 50 -12.84 -10.33 -5.25
CA HIS A 50 -12.98 -9.19 -4.35
C HIS A 50 -14.42 -8.66 -4.38
N LYS A 51 -15.30 -9.22 -3.54
CA LYS A 51 -16.74 -8.90 -3.51
C LYS A 51 -17.07 -7.41 -3.46
N PHE A 52 -16.26 -6.62 -2.77
CA PHE A 52 -16.43 -5.16 -2.67
C PHE A 52 -15.84 -4.44 -3.90
N TRP A 53 -14.53 -4.56 -4.14
CA TRP A 53 -13.84 -3.83 -5.21
C TRP A 53 -14.32 -4.15 -6.63
N GLU A 54 -14.82 -5.37 -6.87
CA GLU A 54 -15.40 -5.75 -8.16
C GLU A 54 -16.75 -5.06 -8.44
N SER A 55 -17.40 -4.50 -7.41
CA SER A 55 -18.63 -3.69 -7.55
C SER A 55 -18.38 -2.19 -7.68
N GLN A 56 -17.14 -1.74 -7.45
CA GLN A 56 -16.80 -0.32 -7.47
C GLN A 56 -16.29 0.08 -8.86
N PRO A 57 -16.53 1.34 -9.29
CA PRO A 57 -16.01 1.86 -10.55
C PRO A 57 -14.52 2.18 -10.43
N VAL A 58 -13.70 1.14 -10.23
CA VAL A 58 -12.24 1.18 -10.16
C VAL A 58 -11.64 0.25 -11.21
N GLY A 59 -10.39 0.51 -11.61
CA GLY A 59 -9.66 -0.37 -12.53
C GLY A 59 -9.62 -1.80 -11.99
N GLN A 60 -10.13 -2.75 -12.76
CA GLN A 60 -10.29 -4.13 -12.31
C GLN A 60 -9.03 -4.95 -12.59
N PHE A 61 -8.78 -5.96 -11.75
CA PHE A 61 -7.60 -6.83 -11.89
C PHE A 61 -7.51 -7.54 -13.25
N LYS A 62 -8.67 -7.88 -13.84
CA LYS A 62 -8.78 -8.48 -15.18
C LYS A 62 -8.34 -7.54 -16.32
N ASP A 63 -8.33 -6.24 -16.07
CA ASP A 63 -8.09 -5.20 -17.08
C ASP A 63 -6.66 -4.62 -16.97
N ILE A 64 -5.86 -5.08 -16.00
CA ILE A 64 -4.53 -4.52 -15.81
C ILE A 64 -3.59 -4.96 -16.92
N GLY A 65 -2.90 -3.99 -17.52
CA GLY A 65 -2.01 -4.18 -18.66
C GLY A 65 -2.70 -4.03 -20.02
N ASP A 66 -4.02 -3.82 -20.04
CA ASP A 66 -4.74 -3.43 -21.25
C ASP A 66 -4.57 -1.93 -21.52
N SER A 67 -3.59 -1.60 -22.36
CA SER A 67 -3.34 -0.22 -22.79
C SER A 67 -4.33 0.31 -23.83
N SER A 68 -5.31 -0.51 -24.26
CA SER A 68 -6.35 -0.09 -25.21
C SER A 68 -7.51 0.65 -24.54
N LEU A 69 -7.61 0.59 -23.21
CA LEU A 69 -8.65 1.28 -22.46
C LEU A 69 -8.41 2.80 -22.47
N PRO A 70 -9.46 3.61 -22.77
CA PRO A 70 -9.33 5.06 -22.79
C PRO A 70 -9.15 5.61 -21.37
N GLU A 71 -8.32 6.65 -21.22
CA GLU A 71 -8.23 7.42 -19.99
C GLU A 71 -9.50 8.26 -19.80
N GLY A 72 -10.09 8.21 -18.61
CA GLY A 72 -11.30 8.97 -18.28
C GLY A 72 -12.15 8.32 -17.19
N PRO A 73 -13.37 8.85 -16.95
CA PRO A 73 -14.31 8.27 -16.01
C PRO A 73 -14.67 6.83 -16.40
N ILE A 74 -14.63 5.91 -15.45
CA ILE A 74 -15.06 4.52 -15.64
C ILE A 74 -16.59 4.46 -15.80
N GLU A 75 -17.30 5.28 -15.03
CA GLU A 75 -18.74 5.48 -15.14
C GLU A 75 -19.04 6.99 -15.34
N PRO A 76 -20.11 7.33 -16.07
CA PRO A 76 -20.51 8.72 -16.24
C PRO A 76 -20.96 9.34 -14.89
N PRO A 77 -20.82 10.65 -14.70
CA PRO A 77 -21.25 11.30 -13.46
C PRO A 77 -22.72 11.08 -13.16
N THR A 78 -23.02 10.47 -12.00
CA THR A 78 -24.38 10.30 -11.50
C THR A 78 -24.99 11.67 -11.15
N PRO A 79 -26.19 12.02 -11.63
CA PRO A 79 -26.85 13.25 -11.24
C PRO A 79 -27.22 13.24 -9.75
N LEU A 80 -27.20 14.40 -9.09
CA LEU A 80 -27.46 14.51 -7.65
C LEU A 80 -28.83 13.96 -7.23
N SER A 81 -29.82 13.99 -8.13
CA SER A 81 -31.15 13.43 -7.91
C SER A 81 -31.17 11.89 -7.77
N GLU A 82 -30.15 11.21 -8.31
CA GLU A 82 -30.00 9.76 -8.25
C GLU A 82 -29.08 9.32 -7.10
N VAL A 83 -28.38 10.27 -6.46
CA VAL A 83 -27.57 10.00 -5.26
C VAL A 83 -28.48 9.88 -4.05
N LYS A 84 -28.28 8.82 -3.26
CA LYS A 84 -29.01 8.59 -2.00
C LYS A 84 -28.78 9.75 -1.04
N GLN A 85 -29.86 10.42 -0.65
CA GLN A 85 -29.83 11.55 0.29
C GLN A 85 -29.75 11.11 1.75
N GLU A 86 -30.23 9.90 2.06
CA GLU A 86 -30.17 9.35 3.41
C GLU A 86 -28.86 8.59 3.64
N PRO A 87 -28.28 8.65 4.86
CA PRO A 87 -27.07 7.90 5.20
C PRO A 87 -27.21 6.40 4.93
N TYR A 88 -26.08 5.73 4.75
CA TYR A 88 -26.07 4.27 4.67
C TYR A 88 -26.49 3.64 6.00
N ASN A 89 -27.13 2.48 5.93
CA ASN A 89 -27.63 1.80 7.11
C ASN A 89 -26.45 1.28 7.94
N LEU A 90 -26.39 1.69 9.21
CA LEU A 90 -25.46 1.14 10.19
C LEU A 90 -26.15 0.08 11.04
N PRO A 91 -25.40 -0.86 11.65
CA PRO A 91 -25.93 -1.73 12.69
C PRO A 91 -26.55 -0.90 13.82
N SER A 92 -27.62 -1.41 14.45
CA SER A 92 -28.47 -0.66 15.38
C SER A 92 -27.74 -0.02 16.58
N GLN A 93 -26.56 -0.55 16.91
CA GLN A 93 -25.70 -0.12 18.01
C GLN A 93 -24.86 1.12 17.69
N TYR A 94 -24.77 1.51 16.41
CA TYR A 94 -23.96 2.63 15.95
C TYR A 94 -24.82 3.76 15.39
N GLU A 95 -24.22 4.93 15.33
CA GLU A 95 -24.77 6.10 14.65
C GLU A 95 -23.67 6.85 13.92
N TRP A 96 -24.05 7.54 12.84
CA TRP A 96 -23.16 8.43 12.12
C TRP A 96 -22.88 9.66 12.97
N THR A 97 -21.62 10.08 12.97
CA THR A 97 -21.20 11.35 13.58
C THR A 97 -20.28 12.10 12.63
N THR A 98 -20.34 13.43 12.69
CA THR A 98 -19.39 14.31 12.00
C THR A 98 -18.27 14.64 12.98
N CYS A 99 -17.02 14.43 12.55
CA CYS A 99 -15.87 14.73 13.39
C CYS A 99 -15.44 16.19 13.18
N ASP A 100 -15.80 17.06 14.11
CA ASP A 100 -15.30 18.43 14.13
C ASP A 100 -13.85 18.49 14.63
N MET A 101 -12.91 18.68 13.71
CA MET A 101 -11.48 18.75 14.03
C MET A 101 -11.06 20.08 14.67
N GLU A 102 -11.97 21.06 14.83
CA GLU A 102 -11.75 22.27 15.64
C GLU A 102 -12.01 22.03 17.13
N ALA A 103 -12.84 21.04 17.47
CA ALA A 103 -13.10 20.65 18.84
C ALA A 103 -11.94 19.80 19.39
N ASP A 104 -11.25 20.31 20.42
CA ASP A 104 -10.13 19.61 21.06
C ASP A 104 -10.49 18.19 21.52
N GLU A 105 -11.72 17.98 22.01
CA GLU A 105 -12.22 16.67 22.44
C GLU A 105 -12.26 15.68 21.27
N THR A 106 -12.88 16.06 20.15
CA THR A 106 -12.98 15.22 18.96
C THR A 106 -11.61 15.00 18.31
N CYS A 107 -10.76 16.02 18.24
CA CYS A 107 -9.39 15.88 17.74
C CYS A 107 -8.59 14.87 18.59
N ASN A 108 -8.75 14.91 19.92
CA ASN A 108 -8.12 13.94 20.81
C ASN A 108 -8.69 12.52 20.63
N GLU A 109 -10.00 12.37 20.43
CA GLU A 109 -10.61 11.06 20.13
C GLU A 109 -10.08 10.47 18.81
N VAL A 110 -10.03 11.27 17.74
CA VAL A 110 -9.48 10.87 16.43
C VAL A 110 -8.00 10.52 16.55
N TYR A 111 -7.22 11.34 17.27
CA TYR A 111 -5.82 11.06 17.54
C TYR A 111 -5.62 9.74 18.26
N ASN A 112 -6.35 9.49 19.36
CA ASN A 112 -6.23 8.25 20.11
C ASN A 112 -6.69 7.04 19.30
N LEU A 113 -7.71 7.19 18.45
CA LEU A 113 -8.16 6.13 17.56
C LEU A 113 -7.06 5.76 16.56
N LEU A 114 -6.50 6.74 15.84
CA LEU A 114 -5.48 6.50 14.82
C LEU A 114 -4.18 6.00 15.42
N LYS A 115 -3.70 6.62 16.51
CA LYS A 115 -2.50 6.19 17.22
C LYS A 115 -2.56 4.73 17.69
N ASN A 116 -3.75 4.21 17.97
CA ASN A 116 -3.90 2.85 18.50
C ASN A 116 -4.27 1.81 17.45
N ASN A 117 -4.80 2.20 16.28
CA ASN A 117 -5.40 1.27 15.31
C ASN A 117 -5.01 1.52 13.85
N TYR A 118 -4.22 2.54 13.56
CA TYR A 118 -3.80 2.87 12.20
C TYR A 118 -2.57 2.06 11.76
N VAL A 119 -2.15 2.27 10.52
CA VAL A 119 -1.14 1.51 9.79
C VAL A 119 0.08 1.14 10.64
N GLU A 120 0.35 -0.16 10.63
CA GLU A 120 1.52 -0.81 11.20
C GLU A 120 2.37 -1.35 10.05
N ASP A 121 3.68 -1.48 10.26
CA ASP A 121 4.53 -2.24 9.35
C ASP A 121 4.23 -3.74 9.45
N ASP A 122 4.70 -4.51 8.47
CA ASP A 122 4.44 -5.96 8.39
C ASP A 122 4.95 -6.73 9.62
N GLU A 123 5.92 -6.17 10.34
CA GLU A 123 6.52 -6.75 11.55
C GLU A 123 5.96 -6.16 12.87
N ASN A 124 4.99 -5.25 12.79
CA ASN A 124 4.35 -4.57 13.93
C ASN A 124 5.36 -3.84 14.86
N MET A 125 6.51 -3.42 14.35
CA MET A 125 7.55 -2.71 15.10
C MET A 125 7.27 -1.20 15.18
N PHE A 126 6.57 -0.64 14.20
CA PHE A 126 6.30 0.77 14.08
C PHE A 126 4.82 1.01 13.77
N ARG A 127 4.27 2.04 14.42
CA ARG A 127 2.94 2.56 14.12
C ARG A 127 3.03 4.05 13.90
N PHE A 128 2.33 4.54 12.88
CA PHE A 128 2.24 5.97 12.65
C PHE A 128 1.56 6.66 13.83
N ASN A 129 2.22 7.69 14.35
CA ASN A 129 1.70 8.55 15.41
C ASN A 129 1.59 9.98 14.89
N TYR A 130 0.54 10.25 14.12
CA TYR A 130 0.27 11.60 13.62
C TYR A 130 0.01 12.54 14.80
N SER A 131 0.67 13.70 14.80
CA SER A 131 0.40 14.70 15.84
C SER A 131 -1.00 15.29 15.66
N GLN A 132 -1.58 15.81 16.75
CA GLN A 132 -2.91 16.43 16.70
C GLN A 132 -2.92 17.64 15.77
N GLU A 133 -1.84 18.41 15.73
CA GLU A 133 -1.68 19.56 14.84
C GLU A 133 -1.64 19.14 13.38
N PHE A 134 -0.98 18.02 13.08
CA PHE A 134 -0.96 17.45 11.73
C PHE A 134 -2.35 16.96 11.33
N LEU A 135 -3.05 16.24 12.20
CA LEU A 135 -4.41 15.77 11.93
C LEU A 135 -5.38 16.94 11.71
N ALA A 136 -5.30 17.95 12.57
CA ALA A 136 -6.07 19.17 12.39
C ALA A 136 -5.73 19.84 11.06
N TRP A 137 -4.46 19.92 10.66
CA TRP A 137 -4.07 20.49 9.37
C TRP A 137 -4.58 19.66 8.18
N ALA A 138 -4.38 18.34 8.20
CA ALA A 138 -4.69 17.45 7.09
C ALA A 138 -6.20 17.27 6.87
N LEU A 139 -6.98 17.23 7.95
CA LEU A 139 -8.42 17.02 7.92
C LEU A 139 -9.22 18.34 7.85
N ARG A 140 -8.55 19.49 7.75
CA ARG A 140 -9.16 20.79 7.48
C ARG A 140 -8.71 21.34 6.13
N PRO A 141 -9.26 20.84 5.00
CA PRO A 141 -9.06 21.51 3.73
C PRO A 141 -9.68 22.92 3.78
N LEU A 142 -9.00 23.91 3.19
CA LEU A 142 -9.42 25.32 3.15
C LEU A 142 -10.77 25.55 2.42
N VAL A 143 -11.32 24.51 1.80
CA VAL A 143 -12.70 24.44 1.29
C VAL A 143 -13.44 23.45 2.17
N ILE A 144 -14.21 23.95 3.14
CA ILE A 144 -15.06 23.15 4.00
C ILE A 144 -16.21 22.62 3.13
N ILE A 145 -16.14 21.34 2.80
CA ILE A 145 -17.31 20.57 2.41
C ILE A 145 -17.86 20.05 3.74
N GLU A 146 -19.05 20.47 4.18
CA GLU A 146 -19.58 20.22 5.53
C GLU A 146 -19.72 18.73 5.94
N ALA A 147 -19.35 17.79 5.05
CA ALA A 147 -19.38 16.34 5.27
C ALA A 147 -18.02 15.64 5.10
N GLY A 148 -16.89 16.36 5.07
CA GLY A 148 -15.58 15.82 4.67
C GLY A 148 -14.95 14.76 5.60
N THR A 149 -15.37 14.65 6.86
CA THR A 149 -14.85 13.65 7.80
C THR A 149 -16.00 12.96 8.52
N LEU A 150 -16.25 11.70 8.14
CA LEU A 150 -17.31 10.87 8.67
C LEU A 150 -16.74 9.81 9.63
N GLY A 151 -17.39 9.66 10.79
CA GLY A 151 -17.12 8.60 11.74
C GLY A 151 -18.41 7.95 12.23
N PHE A 152 -18.26 6.90 13.04
CA PHE A 152 -19.37 6.28 13.75
C PHE A 152 -19.03 6.05 15.22
N VAL A 153 -20.03 6.20 16.08
CA VAL A 153 -19.90 6.01 17.53
C VAL A 153 -20.92 4.97 18.03
N PRO A 154 -20.54 4.06 18.95
CA PRO A 154 -21.50 3.21 19.61
C PRO A 154 -22.43 4.03 20.51
N LYS A 155 -23.74 3.78 20.42
CA LYS A 155 -24.77 4.46 21.21
C LYS A 155 -24.59 4.27 22.72
N LEU A 156 -23.99 3.14 23.14
CA LEU A 156 -23.83 2.78 24.55
C LEU A 156 -22.46 3.17 25.13
N ARG A 157 -21.44 3.37 24.28
CA ARG A 157 -20.06 3.68 24.69
C ARG A 157 -19.46 4.61 23.65
N ARG A 158 -19.06 5.83 24.05
CA ARG A 158 -18.46 6.84 23.17
C ARG A 158 -17.03 6.45 22.78
N SER A 159 -16.90 5.46 21.91
CA SER A 159 -15.63 5.10 21.28
C SER A 159 -15.76 5.37 19.80
N LEU A 160 -15.02 6.35 19.29
CA LEU A 160 -15.04 6.67 17.87
C LEU A 160 -14.47 5.52 17.02
N LEU A 161 -15.07 5.29 15.87
CA LEU A 161 -14.53 4.48 14.79
C LEU A 161 -14.62 5.27 13.47
N LEU A 162 -13.61 5.14 12.61
CA LEU A 162 -13.54 5.78 11.30
C LEU A 162 -13.63 4.70 10.20
N LEU A 163 -14.20 5.06 9.05
CA LEU A 163 -14.33 4.24 7.86
C LEU A 163 -13.34 4.70 6.78
#